data_AF-A0A1E4GQK3-F1
#
_entry.id   AF-A0A1E4GQK3-F1
#
_cell.length_a   1.000
_cell.length_b   1.000
_cell.length_c   1.000
_cell.angle_alpha   90.00
_cell.angle_beta   90.00
_cell.angle_gamma   90.00
#
_symmetry.space_group_name_H-M   'P 1'
#
loop_
_entity.id
_entity.type
_entity.pdbx_description
1 polymer ?
#
loop_
_entity_poly.entity_id
_entity_poly.type
_entity_poly.pdbx_seq_one_letter_code
_entity_poly.pdbx_strand_id
1 'polypeptide(L)'
;MAKADDRPTPRVQVYFENPKTEVALRREARANRMTLSRAAEQAIARGLQRRPAADPEDRVLALDRALRDHMRAMARDMTIVQELMVEFARAFFSRLPDTAADQDPVLRAAVEARIERLLDAAAARIVAGGAQPLGPQAETEARSFAPAAE
;
A
#
# COMPACT_ATOMS: atom_id res chain seq x y z
N MET A 1 10.98 24.64 -17.86
CA MET A 1 12.04 24.58 -16.83
C MET A 1 11.77 25.71 -15.85
N ALA A 2 11.36 25.40 -14.62
CA ALA A 2 11.03 26.41 -13.61
C ALA A 2 12.30 27.19 -13.22
N LYS A 3 12.22 28.52 -13.28
CA LYS A 3 13.28 29.45 -12.90
C LYS A 3 13.56 29.26 -11.41
N ALA A 4 14.81 29.05 -11.03
CA ALA A 4 15.21 28.95 -9.62
C ALA A 4 14.68 30.19 -8.87
N ASP A 5 14.07 29.93 -7.72
CA ASP A 5 13.36 30.88 -6.87
C ASP A 5 14.26 32.10 -6.58
N ASP A 6 13.93 33.27 -7.15
CA ASP A 6 14.70 34.53 -7.04
C ASP A 6 14.48 35.22 -5.67
N ARG A 7 14.02 34.46 -4.68
CA ARG A 7 13.77 34.93 -3.33
C ARG A 7 15.11 35.01 -2.57
N PRO A 8 15.39 36.13 -1.89
CA PRO A 8 16.63 36.26 -1.12
C PRO A 8 16.70 35.17 -0.06
N THR A 9 17.81 34.44 -0.02
CA THR A 9 18.02 33.36 0.96
C THR A 9 17.96 33.94 2.37
N PRO A 10 17.07 33.45 3.25
CA PRO A 10 16.93 33.98 4.60
C PRO A 10 18.21 33.71 5.40
N ARG A 11 18.69 34.75 6.11
CA ARG A 11 19.81 34.62 7.04
C ARG A 11 19.30 34.12 8.39
N VAL A 12 19.81 32.98 8.83
CA VAL A 12 19.42 32.35 10.10
C VAL A 12 20.60 32.40 11.07
N GLN A 13 20.37 32.91 12.27
CA GLN A 13 21.33 32.86 13.37
C GLN A 13 20.98 31.68 14.27
N VAL A 14 21.97 30.81 14.54
CA VAL A 14 21.79 29.60 15.33
C VAL A 14 22.65 29.72 16.59
N TYR A 15 22.01 29.54 17.74
CA TYR A 15 22.68 29.47 19.03
C TYR A 15 22.86 28.01 19.43
N PHE A 16 24.06 27.66 19.89
CA PHE A 16 24.36 26.30 20.34
C PHE A 16 24.32 26.26 21.87
N GLU A 17 23.48 25.39 22.44
CA GLU A 17 23.47 25.15 23.88
C GLU A 17 24.66 24.25 24.32
N ASN A 18 25.12 23.37 23.44
CA ASN A 18 26.20 22.42 23.73
C ASN A 18 27.52 22.84 23.04
N PRO A 19 28.59 23.15 23.81
CA PRO A 19 29.87 23.58 23.24
C PRO A 19 30.58 22.48 22.42
N LYS A 20 30.25 21.20 22.65
CA LYS A 20 30.81 20.09 21.87
C LYS A 20 30.38 20.13 20.40
N THR A 21 29.19 20.64 20.12
CA THR A 21 28.64 20.77 18.77
C THR A 21 29.44 21.79 17.96
N GLU A 22 29.83 22.91 18.58
CA GLU A 22 30.67 23.91 17.93
C GLU A 22 32.06 23.35 17.58
N VAL A 23 32.68 22.62 18.51
CA VAL A 23 33.99 21.99 18.28
C VAL A 23 33.93 20.96 17.15
N ALA A 24 32.87 20.14 17.11
CA ALA A 24 32.65 19.17 16.04
C ALA A 24 32.48 19.86 14.67
N LEU A 25 31.69 20.93 14.61
CA LEU A 25 31.50 21.74 13.39
C LEU A 25 32.78 22.40 12.91
N ARG A 26 33.59 22.96 13.82
CA ARG A 26 34.90 23.52 13.48
C ARG A 26 35.87 22.45 12.95
N ARG A 27 35.84 21.24 13.53
CA ARG A 27 36.63 20.10 13.05
C ARG A 27 36.21 19.69 11.64
N GLU A 28 34.89 19.62 11.39
CA GLU A 28 34.35 19.29 10.07
C GLU A 28 34.67 20.35 9.02
N ALA A 29 34.56 21.63 9.38
CA ALA A 29 34.94 22.75 8.52
C ALA A 29 36.43 22.68 8.11
N ARG A 30 37.32 22.36 9.05
CA ARG A 30 38.76 22.18 8.78
C ARG A 30 39.03 20.96 7.90
N ALA A 31 38.41 19.82 8.22
CA ALA A 31 38.59 18.58 7.46
C ALA A 31 38.20 18.74 5.98
N ASN A 32 37.11 19.46 5.73
CA ASN A 32 36.56 19.65 4.39
C ASN A 32 36.98 20.98 3.72
N ARG A 33 37.92 21.73 4.32
CA ARG A 33 38.41 23.03 3.83
C ARG A 33 37.28 24.02 3.46
N MET A 34 36.26 24.10 4.31
CA MET A 34 35.09 24.96 4.11
C MET A 34 34.87 25.93 5.27
N THR A 35 34.04 26.95 5.06
CA THR A 35 33.67 27.90 6.13
C THR A 35 32.78 27.23 7.17
N LEU A 36 32.81 27.74 8.41
CA LEU A 36 31.95 27.23 9.49
C LEU A 36 30.46 27.28 9.12
N SER A 37 30.02 28.35 8.45
CA SER A 37 28.64 28.50 7.99
C SER A 37 28.24 27.43 6.98
N ARG A 38 29.14 27.07 6.06
CA ARG A 38 28.87 26.03 5.05
C ARG A 38 28.89 24.62 5.66
N ALA A 39 29.76 24.38 6.64
CA ALA A 39 29.75 23.15 7.42
C ALA A 39 28.45 23.01 8.24
N ALA A 40 27.96 24.11 8.83
CA ALA A 40 26.70 24.16 9.54
C ALA A 40 25.50 23.90 8.61
N GLU A 41 25.48 24.51 7.44
CA GLU A 41 24.47 24.27 6.41
C GLU A 41 24.43 22.78 6.02
N GLN A 42 25.57 22.15 5.76
CA GLN A 42 25.64 20.72 5.43
C GLN A 42 25.23 19.82 6.59
N ALA A 43 25.56 20.19 7.83
CA ALA A 43 25.12 19.45 9.02
C ALA A 43 23.61 19.55 9.23
N ILE A 44 23.01 20.73 9.04
CA ILE A 44 21.57 20.96 9.12
C ILE A 44 20.86 20.24 7.98
N ALA A 45 21.33 20.37 6.74
CA ALA A 45 20.76 19.67 5.58
C ALA A 45 20.76 18.15 5.78
N ARG A 46 21.89 17.56 6.24
CA ARG A 46 21.95 16.13 6.57
C ARG A 46 21.01 15.76 7.72
N GLY A 47 20.88 16.62 8.72
CA GLY A 47 19.96 16.41 9.85
C GLY A 47 18.50 16.41 9.43
N LEU A 48 18.10 17.35 8.58
CA LEU A 48 16.76 17.46 8.02
C LEU A 48 16.46 16.29 7.06
N GLN A 49 17.38 15.96 6.15
CA GLN A 49 17.24 14.81 5.25
C GLN A 49 17.12 13.48 6.00
N ARG A 50 17.85 13.31 7.12
CA ARG A 50 17.79 12.10 7.94
C ARG A 50 16.58 12.05 8.87
N ARG A 51 15.89 13.18 9.09
CA ARG A 51 14.63 13.25 9.86
C ARG A 51 13.48 13.72 8.95
N PRO A 52 12.99 12.87 8.02
CA PRO A 52 11.81 13.15 7.21
C PRO A 52 10.51 13.26 8.04
N ALA A 53 10.55 12.95 9.34
CA ALA A 53 9.41 13.12 10.26
C ALA A 53 9.07 14.58 10.61
N ALA A 54 9.87 15.55 10.14
CA ALA A 54 9.63 16.98 10.41
C ALA A 54 8.68 17.65 9.41
N ASP A 55 8.37 17.00 8.27
CA ASP A 55 7.49 17.56 7.25
C ASP A 55 6.18 16.73 7.14
N PRO A 56 5.02 17.27 7.56
CA PRO A 56 3.76 16.54 7.54
C PRO A 56 3.31 16.15 6.12
N GLU A 57 3.65 16.94 5.11
CA GLU A 57 3.28 16.68 3.72
C GLU A 57 4.02 15.46 3.16
N ASP A 58 5.31 15.33 3.47
CA ASP A 58 6.13 14.17 3.09
C ASP A 58 5.64 12.88 3.75
N ARG A 59 5.14 12.95 4.99
CA ARG A 59 4.56 11.80 5.69
C ARG A 59 3.30 11.28 5.01
N VAL A 60 2.40 12.19 4.60
CA VAL A 60 1.17 11.83 3.88
C VAL A 60 1.51 11.24 2.51
N LEU A 61 2.47 11.84 1.81
CA LEU A 61 2.94 11.34 0.52
C LEU A 61 3.58 9.96 0.61
N ALA A 62 4.36 9.70 1.67
CA ALA A 62 4.94 8.39 1.93
C ALA A 62 3.88 7.33 2.24
N LEU A 63 2.85 7.71 3.02
CA LEU A 63 1.70 6.84 3.32
C LEU A 63 0.88 6.50 2.06
N ASP A 64 0.57 7.47 1.21
CA ASP A 64 -0.17 7.23 -0.04
C ASP A 64 0.60 6.28 -0.98
N ARG A 65 1.92 6.46 -1.11
CA ARG A 65 2.77 5.53 -1.88
C ARG A 65 2.76 4.13 -1.29
N ALA A 66 2.96 4.00 0.02
CA ALA A 66 2.94 2.71 0.70
C ALA A 66 1.58 2.00 0.56
N LEU A 67 0.48 2.76 0.64
CA LEU A 67 -0.87 2.24 0.47
C LEU A 67 -1.09 1.73 -0.96
N ARG A 68 -0.70 2.50 -1.98
CA ARG A 68 -0.81 2.10 -3.39
C ARG A 68 0.02 0.85 -3.69
N ASP A 69 1.24 0.80 -3.18
CA ASP A 69 2.10 -0.37 -3.36
C ASP A 69 1.52 -1.60 -2.67
N HIS A 70 0.96 -1.43 -1.47
CA HIS A 70 0.25 -2.49 -0.76
C HIS A 70 -0.99 -2.98 -1.52
N MET A 71 -1.82 -2.07 -2.03
CA MET A 71 -2.98 -2.42 -2.87
C MET A 71 -2.56 -3.18 -4.13
N ARG A 72 -1.44 -2.79 -4.76
CA ARG A 72 -0.91 -3.46 -5.95
C ARG A 72 -0.32 -4.84 -5.63
N ALA A 73 0.22 -5.04 -4.43
CA ALA A 73 0.67 -6.35 -3.96
C ALA A 73 -0.53 -7.26 -3.66
N MET A 74 -1.52 -6.76 -2.91
CA MET A 74 -2.75 -7.52 -2.59
C MET A 74 -3.55 -7.92 -3.83
N ALA A 75 -3.61 -7.08 -4.86
CA ALA A 75 -4.25 -7.43 -6.13
C ALA A 75 -3.56 -8.62 -6.83
N ARG A 76 -2.22 -8.69 -6.77
CA ARG A 76 -1.45 -9.82 -7.31
C ARG A 76 -1.67 -11.08 -6.48
N ASP A 77 -1.64 -10.98 -5.16
CA ASP A 77 -1.87 -12.13 -4.28
C ASP A 77 -3.27 -12.70 -4.45
N MET A 78 -4.29 -11.85 -4.61
CA MET A 78 -5.66 -12.28 -4.90
C MET A 78 -5.75 -13.03 -6.23
N THR A 79 -5.01 -12.59 -7.26
CA THR A 79 -4.95 -13.27 -8.56
C THR A 79 -4.34 -14.67 -8.42
N ILE A 80 -3.23 -14.79 -7.68
CA ILE A 80 -2.56 -16.07 -7.41
C ILE A 80 -3.47 -17.02 -6.63
N VAL A 81 -4.16 -16.52 -5.61
CA VAL A 81 -5.10 -17.34 -4.82
C VAL A 81 -6.26 -17.84 -5.69
N GLN A 82 -6.78 -16.99 -6.58
CA GLN A 82 -7.83 -17.41 -7.51
C GLN A 82 -7.34 -18.51 -8.47
N GLU A 83 -6.18 -18.33 -9.10
CA GLU A 83 -5.57 -19.37 -9.96
C GLU A 83 -5.38 -20.69 -9.19
N LEU A 84 -4.87 -20.62 -7.95
CA LEU A 84 -4.69 -21.79 -7.10
C LEU A 84 -6.02 -22.47 -6.76
N MET A 85 -7.10 -21.70 -6.51
CA MET A 85 -8.43 -22.26 -6.25
C MET A 85 -9.02 -22.94 -7.49
N VAL A 86 -8.80 -22.39 -8.68
CA VAL A 86 -9.25 -22.99 -9.94
C VAL A 86 -8.51 -24.30 -10.20
N GLU A 87 -7.19 -24.31 -10.07
CA GLU A 87 -6.37 -25.52 -10.21
C GLU A 87 -6.71 -26.56 -9.13
N PHE A 88 -6.98 -26.12 -7.90
CA PHE A 88 -7.44 -27.01 -6.84
C PHE A 88 -8.80 -27.63 -7.17
N ALA A 89 -9.77 -26.84 -7.63
CA ALA A 89 -11.07 -27.35 -8.05
C ALA A 89 -10.92 -28.35 -9.20
N ARG A 90 -10.08 -28.04 -10.20
CA ARG A 90 -9.80 -28.93 -11.32
C ARG A 90 -9.15 -30.23 -10.86
N ALA A 91 -8.16 -30.17 -9.97
CA ALA A 91 -7.49 -31.34 -9.39
C ALA A 91 -8.45 -32.17 -8.51
N PHE A 92 -9.33 -31.52 -7.77
CA PHE A 92 -10.31 -32.15 -6.89
C PHE A 92 -11.40 -32.89 -7.68
N PHE A 93 -12.02 -32.23 -8.67
CA PHE A 93 -13.04 -32.84 -9.52
C PHE A 93 -12.47 -33.85 -10.51
N SER A 94 -11.20 -33.76 -10.89
CA SER A 94 -10.56 -34.77 -11.75
C SER A 94 -10.03 -36.00 -10.99
N ARG A 95 -9.80 -35.89 -9.68
CA ARG A 95 -9.34 -37.01 -8.83
C ARG A 95 -10.42 -37.72 -8.03
N LEU A 96 -11.60 -37.15 -7.86
CA LEU A 96 -12.76 -37.99 -7.53
C LEU A 96 -13.23 -38.60 -8.86
N PRO A 97 -12.92 -39.90 -9.05
CA PRO A 97 -13.85 -40.85 -8.46
C PRO A 97 -13.28 -42.19 -7.96
N ASP A 98 -13.89 -42.69 -6.89
CA ASP A 98 -13.68 -44.05 -6.37
C ASP A 98 -14.57 -45.11 -7.07
N THR A 99 -15.42 -44.73 -8.05
CA THR A 99 -16.32 -45.69 -8.74
C THR A 99 -16.28 -45.61 -10.28
N ALA A 100 -16.50 -46.76 -10.93
CA ALA A 100 -16.44 -46.90 -12.39
C ALA A 100 -17.52 -46.11 -13.16
N ALA A 101 -18.61 -45.71 -12.50
CA ALA A 101 -19.68 -44.90 -13.09
C ALA A 101 -19.23 -43.45 -13.39
N ASP A 102 -18.22 -42.96 -12.68
CA ASP A 102 -17.73 -41.59 -12.80
C ASP A 102 -16.69 -41.41 -13.92
N GLN A 103 -16.29 -42.51 -14.58
CA GLN A 103 -15.48 -42.48 -15.79
C GLN A 103 -16.32 -42.20 -17.06
N ASP A 104 -17.63 -41.98 -16.90
CA ASP A 104 -18.53 -41.64 -18.00
C ASP A 104 -18.07 -40.35 -18.71
N PRO A 105 -17.76 -40.40 -20.03
CA PRO A 105 -17.35 -39.23 -20.79
C PRO A 105 -18.39 -38.10 -20.79
N VAL A 106 -19.69 -38.41 -20.66
CA VAL A 106 -20.76 -37.41 -20.61
C VAL A 106 -20.73 -36.66 -19.27
N LEU A 107 -20.54 -37.38 -18.18
CA LEU A 107 -20.42 -36.79 -16.84
C LEU A 107 -19.20 -35.86 -16.76
N ARG A 108 -18.06 -36.28 -17.32
CA ARG A 108 -16.83 -35.47 -17.36
C ARG A 108 -17.04 -34.18 -18.16
N ALA A 109 -17.67 -34.25 -19.33
CA ALA A 109 -17.99 -33.08 -20.13
C ALA A 109 -18.98 -32.13 -19.41
N ALA A 110 -19.96 -32.67 -18.69
CA ALA A 110 -20.92 -31.88 -17.92
C ALA A 110 -20.26 -31.14 -16.75
N VAL A 111 -19.31 -31.77 -16.06
CA VAL A 111 -18.51 -31.16 -15.00
C VAL A 111 -17.62 -30.06 -15.55
N GLU A 112 -16.92 -30.31 -16.67
CA GLU A 112 -16.05 -29.31 -17.31
C GLU A 112 -16.85 -28.06 -17.73
N ALA A 113 -18.01 -28.25 -18.38
CA ALA A 113 -18.92 -27.15 -18.74
C ALA A 113 -19.52 -26.43 -17.51
N ARG A 114 -19.66 -27.11 -16.37
CA ARG A 114 -20.11 -26.48 -15.11
C ARG A 114 -19.01 -25.63 -14.49
N ILE A 115 -17.76 -26.09 -14.52
CA ILE A 115 -16.60 -25.35 -14.04
C ILE A 115 -16.43 -24.09 -14.88
N GLU A 116 -16.44 -24.20 -16.21
CA GLU A 116 -16.30 -23.06 -17.13
C GLU A 116 -17.33 -21.95 -16.85
N ARG A 117 -18.61 -22.32 -16.67
CA ARG A 117 -19.67 -21.37 -16.30
C ARG A 117 -19.47 -20.71 -14.93
N LEU A 118 -18.90 -21.43 -13.96
CA LEU A 118 -18.60 -20.86 -12.64
C LEU A 118 -17.42 -19.87 -12.72
N LEU A 119 -16.43 -20.15 -13.57
CA LEU A 119 -15.30 -19.27 -13.84
C LEU A 119 -15.76 -18.01 -14.56
N ASP A 120 -16.59 -18.12 -15.59
CA ASP A 120 -17.16 -16.97 -16.30
C ASP A 120 -17.97 -16.06 -15.37
N ALA A 121 -18.81 -16.65 -14.52
CA ALA A 121 -19.57 -15.91 -13.53
C ALA A 121 -18.67 -15.22 -12.49
N ALA A 122 -17.54 -15.84 -12.11
CA ALA A 122 -16.58 -15.25 -11.20
C ALA A 122 -15.81 -14.10 -11.86
N ALA A 123 -15.33 -14.28 -13.09
CA ALA A 123 -14.69 -13.25 -13.89
C ALA A 123 -15.60 -12.03 -14.07
N ALA A 124 -16.88 -12.25 -14.38
CA ALA A 124 -17.87 -11.18 -14.48
C ALA A 124 -18.03 -10.38 -13.17
N ARG A 125 -18.01 -11.04 -12.01
CA ARG A 125 -18.09 -10.36 -10.69
C ARG A 125 -16.84 -9.56 -10.37
N ILE A 126 -15.67 -10.04 -10.79
CA ILE A 126 -14.39 -9.34 -10.60
C ILE A 126 -14.35 -8.09 -11.50
N VAL A 127 -14.71 -8.24 -12.77
CA VAL A 127 -14.80 -7.12 -13.73
C VAL A 127 -15.83 -6.08 -13.30
N ALA A 128 -16.94 -6.50 -12.70
CA ALA A 128 -17.95 -5.62 -12.12
C ALA A 128 -17.52 -4.90 -10.83
N GLY A 129 -16.27 -5.10 -10.37
CA GLY A 129 -15.72 -4.35 -9.24
C GLY A 129 -16.08 -4.87 -7.86
N GLY A 130 -16.46 -6.15 -7.74
CA GLY A 130 -16.41 -6.89 -6.47
C GLY A 130 -17.04 -6.20 -5.25
N ALA A 131 -18.35 -5.96 -5.27
CA ALA A 131 -19.11 -5.69 -4.06
C ALA A 131 -20.55 -6.18 -4.20
N GLN A 132 -20.77 -7.48 -3.99
CA GLN A 132 -22.07 -7.96 -3.51
C GLN A 132 -21.89 -8.29 -2.02
N PRO A 133 -22.71 -7.74 -1.11
CA PRO A 133 -22.64 -8.11 0.29
C PRO A 133 -23.02 -9.58 0.43
N LEU A 134 -22.10 -10.39 0.98
CA LEU A 134 -22.41 -11.70 1.50
C LEU A 134 -23.20 -11.51 2.80
N GLY A 135 -24.52 -11.70 2.73
CA GLY A 135 -25.35 -11.83 3.93
C GLY A 135 -26.85 -11.77 3.64
N PRO A 136 -27.64 -12.79 4.00
CA PRO A 136 -29.04 -12.57 4.31
C PRO A 136 -29.12 -11.86 5.68
N GLN A 137 -29.85 -10.73 5.72
CA GLN A 137 -30.32 -10.04 6.94
C GLN A 137 -29.24 -9.53 7.91
N ALA A 138 -28.68 -8.36 7.61
CA ALA A 138 -28.47 -7.39 8.69
C ALA A 138 -29.83 -6.71 8.90
N GLU A 139 -30.56 -7.17 9.90
CA GLU A 139 -31.68 -6.41 10.45
C GLU A 139 -31.19 -4.98 10.68
N THR A 140 -31.85 -4.04 10.03
CA THR A 140 -31.67 -2.62 10.29
C THR A 140 -32.10 -2.37 11.74
N GLU A 141 -31.19 -2.55 12.69
CA GLU A 141 -31.40 -2.12 14.06
C GLU A 141 -31.60 -0.60 13.98
N ALA A 142 -32.82 -0.15 14.25
CA ALA A 142 -33.18 1.24 14.25
C ALA A 142 -32.27 1.96 15.26
N ARG A 143 -31.42 2.87 14.77
CA ARG A 143 -30.54 3.69 15.61
C ARG A 143 -31.40 4.39 16.67
N SER A 144 -31.27 3.99 17.93
CA SER A 144 -32.04 4.52 19.07
C SER A 144 -31.63 5.94 19.50
N PHE A 145 -30.81 6.63 18.71
CA PHE A 145 -30.35 7.98 19.00
C PHE A 145 -30.81 8.93 17.89
N ALA A 146 -32.11 9.23 17.90
CA ALA A 146 -32.61 10.47 17.30
C ALA A 146 -32.48 11.58 18.36
N PRO A 147 -31.92 12.76 18.02
CA PRO A 147 -31.95 13.90 18.93
C PRO A 147 -33.41 14.40 19.06
N ALA A 148 -33.82 14.72 20.29
CA ALA A 148 -35.11 15.33 20.56
C ALA A 148 -35.21 16.66 19.80
N ALA A 149 -36.19 16.78 18.92
CA ALA A 149 -36.55 18.05 18.30
C ALA A 149 -37.30 18.91 19.33
N GLU A 150 -36.91 20.18 19.35
CA GLU A 150 -37.45 21.29 20.14
C GLU A 150 -38.91 21.61 19.80
#